data_AF-A0A7X8JKH3-F1
#
_entry.id   AF-A0A7X8JKH3-F1
#
_cell.length_a   1.000
_cell.length_b   1.000
_cell.length_c   1.000
_cell.angle_alpha   90.00
_cell.angle_beta   90.00
_cell.angle_gamma   90.00
#
_symmetry.space_group_name_H-M   'P 1'
#
loop_
_entity.id
_entity.type
_entity.pdbx_description
1 polymer ?
#
loop_
_entity_poly.entity_id
_entity_poly.type
_entity_poly.pdbx_seq_one_letter_code
_entity_poly.pdbx_strand_id
1 'polypeptide(L)' 'MEYIRGIKKNNWQTIDKRFWQRNYHEHIIRNEQSYIHISNYIIHNPANWDKDVLL' A
#
# COMPACT_ATOMS: atom_id res chain seq x y z
N MET A 1 5.02 13.41 -3.78
CA MET A 1 5.05 14.85 -4.16
C MET A 1 5.00 15.06 -5.68
N GLU A 2 5.51 14.13 -6.50
CA GLU A 2 5.43 14.22 -7.98
C GLU A 2 4.01 14.22 -8.55
N TYR A 3 3.03 13.56 -7.92
CA TYR A 3 1.62 13.57 -8.36
C TYR A 3 1.02 14.99 -8.40
N ILE A 4 1.21 15.77 -7.33
CA ILE A 4 0.74 17.17 -7.26
C ILE A 4 1.47 18.04 -8.30
N ARG A 5 2.77 17.78 -8.51
CA ARG A 5 3.57 18.48 -9.52
C ARG A 5 3.07 18.16 -10.93
N GLY A 6 2.71 16.91 -11.21
CA GLY A 6 2.14 16.45 -12.47
C GLY A 6 0.76 17.03 -12.77
N ILE A 7 -0.12 17.15 -11.78
CA ILE A 7 -1.41 17.85 -11.93
C ILE A 7 -1.19 19.29 -12.42
N LYS A 8 -0.28 20.03 -11.76
CA LYS A 8 -0.06 21.45 -12.08
C LYS A 8 0.68 21.67 -13.40
N LYS A 9 1.64 20.80 -13.75
CA LYS A 9 2.51 21.00 -14.91
C LYS A 9 1.99 20.32 -16.18
N ASN A 10 1.35 19.16 -16.03
CA ASN A 10 0.97 18.28 -17.15
C ASN A 10 -0.56 18.10 -17.26
N ASN A 11 -1.35 18.88 -16.51
CA ASN A 11 -2.81 18.85 -16.54
C ASN A 11 -3.40 17.45 -16.26
N TRP A 12 -2.74 16.64 -15.42
CA TRP A 12 -3.24 15.32 -15.06
C TRP A 12 -4.58 15.43 -14.34
N GLN A 13 -5.49 14.51 -14.67
CA GLN A 13 -6.81 14.46 -14.06
C GLN A 13 -6.68 14.24 -12.55
N THR A 14 -7.34 15.11 -11.78
CA THR A 14 -7.32 15.00 -10.33
C THR A 14 -8.20 13.85 -9.89
N ILE A 15 -7.63 12.91 -9.15
CA ILE A 15 -8.41 11.93 -8.40
C ILE A 15 -9.09 12.68 -7.25
N ASP A 16 -10.39 12.91 -7.38
CA ASP A 16 -11.24 13.65 -6.43
C ASP A 16 -11.57 12.81 -5.16
N LYS A 17 -11.06 11.58 -5.11
CA LYS A 17 -11.18 10.67 -3.95
C LYS A 17 -9.96 10.81 -3.04
N ARG A 18 -10.14 10.55 -1.75
CA ARG A 18 -9.03 10.42 -0.78
C ARG A 18 -8.07 9.35 -1.29
N PHE A 19 -6.88 9.81 -1.70
CA PHE A 19 -5.84 8.96 -2.29
C PHE A 19 -5.28 7.94 -1.29
N TRP A 20 -5.26 8.32 -0.02
CA TRP A 20 -4.81 7.50 1.09
C TRP A 20 -6.01 7.05 1.92
N GLN A 21 -5.98 5.80 2.37
CA GLN A 21 -6.83 5.38 3.48
C GLN A 21 -6.45 6.16 4.75
N ARG A 22 -7.43 6.41 5.62
CA ARG A 22 -7.24 7.28 6.81
C ARG A 22 -6.21 6.73 7.79
N ASN A 23 -6.10 5.41 7.88
CA ASN A 23 -5.20 4.69 8.77
C ASN A 23 -4.40 3.66 7.97
N TYR A 24 -3.39 3.07 8.60
CA TYR A 24 -2.59 1.98 8.05
C TYR A 24 -2.42 0.89 9.10
N HIS A 25 -2.17 -0.34 8.65
CA HIS A 25 -1.81 -1.44 9.53
C HIS A 25 -0.35 -1.28 9.96
N GLU A 26 -0.11 -1.16 11.27
CA GLU A 26 1.23 -1.12 11.85
C GLU A 26 1.50 -2.39 12.65
N HIS A 27 2.73 -2.90 12.57
CA HIS A 27 3.16 -4.07 13.33
C HIS A 27 4.65 -3.97 13.66
N ILE A 28 5.01 -4.10 14.94
CA ILE A 28 6.40 -4.10 15.39
C ILE A 28 6.95 -5.53 15.38
N ILE A 29 7.98 -5.74 14.56
CA ILE A 29 8.70 -7.01 14.46
C ILE A 29 9.69 -7.11 15.63
N ARG A 30 9.45 -8.05 16.55
CA ARG A 30 10.24 -8.21 17.79
C ARG A 30 11.12 -9.46 17.83
N ASN A 31 10.91 -10.38 16.90
CA ASN A 31 11.66 -11.63 16.82
C ASN A 31 11.79 -12.11 15.37
N GLU A 32 12.73 -13.02 15.15
CA GLU A 32 13.04 -13.58 13.83
C GLU A 32 11.83 -14.28 13.19
N GLN A 33 11.02 -14.99 13.97
CA GLN A 33 9.84 -15.68 13.45
C GLN A 33 8.81 -14.68 12.86
N SER A 34 8.57 -13.55 13.53
CA SER A 34 7.69 -12.49 13.02
C SER A 34 8.27 -11.83 11.77
N TYR A 35 9.59 -11.67 11.70
CA TYR A 35 10.28 -11.16 10.52
C TYR A 35 10.07 -12.08 9.32
N ILE A 36 10.32 -13.38 9.49
CA ILE A 36 10.17 -14.38 8.43
C ILE A 36 8.73 -14.40 7.90
N HIS A 37 7.74 -14.42 8.80
CA HIS A 37 6.34 -14.42 8.40
C HIS A 37 5.94 -13.17 7.60
N ILE A 38 6.32 -11.98 8.07
CA ILE A 38 5.95 -10.72 7.39
C ILE A 38 6.70 -10.58 6.05
N SER A 39 7.98 -10.97 6.00
CA SER A 39 8.75 -11.00 4.76
C SER A 39 8.10 -11.93 3.72
N ASN A 40 7.75 -13.15 4.15
CA ASN A 40 7.05 -14.11 3.29
C ASN A 40 5.70 -13.56 2.83
N TYR A 41 4.92 -12.94 3.72
CA TYR A 41 3.66 -12.32 3.34
C TYR A 41 3.86 -11.27 2.23
N ILE A 42 4.82 -10.35 2.38
CA ILE A 42 5.10 -9.31 1.39
C ILE A 42 5.50 -9.92 0.04
N ILE A 43 6.36 -10.94 0.04
CA ILE A 43 6.84 -11.60 -1.18
C ILE A 43 5.69 -12.29 -1.93
N HIS A 44 4.78 -12.94 -1.21
CA HIS A 44 3.71 -13.73 -1.82
C HIS A 44 2.42 -12.91 -2.07
N ASN A 45 2.26 -11.73 -1.46
CA ASN A 45 1.06 -10.91 -1.60
C ASN A 45 0.71 -10.55 -3.06
N PRO A 46 1.66 -10.20 -3.95
CA PRO A 46 1.32 -9.91 -5.35
C PRO A 46 0.60 -11.06 -6.05
N ALA A 47 0.98 -12.31 -5.76
CA ALA A 47 0.33 -13.49 -6.33
C ALA A 47 -1.05 -13.80 -5.71
N ASN A 48 -1.34 -13.22 -4.55
CA ASN A 48 -2.60 -13.40 -3.84
C ASN A 48 -3.54 -12.19 -3.95
N TRP A 49 -3.14 -11.15 -4.69
CA TRP A 49 -3.89 -9.89 -4.78
C TRP A 49 -5.33 -10.09 -5.29
N ASP A 50 -5.51 -10.96 -6.29
CA ASP A 50 -6.84 -11.26 -6.87
C ASP A 50 -7.77 -12.03 -5.91
N LYS A 51 -7.21 -12.58 -4.83
CA LYS A 51 -7.94 -13.32 -3.81
C LYS A 51 -8.22 -12.48 -2.56
N ASP A 52 -7.71 -11.25 -2.51
CA ASP A 52 -7.94 -10.34 -1.39
C ASP A 52 -9.36 -9.77 -1.49
N VAL A 53 -10.20 -10.14 -0.53
CA VAL A 53 -11.58 -9.65 -0.41
C VAL A 53 -11.72 -8.89 0.90
N LEU A 54 -12.03 -7.60 0.78
CA LEU A 54 -12.56 -6.81 1.88
C LEU A 54 -13.95 -7.35 2.22
N LEU A 55 -14.06 -8.06 3.35
CA LEU A 55 -15.36 -8.38 3.97
C LEU A 55 -16.08 -7.11 4.42
#